data_AF-A0A955XQT0-F1
#
_entry.id   AF-A0A955XQT0-F1
#
_cell.length_a   1.000
_cell.length_b   1.000
_cell.length_c   1.000
_cell.angle_alpha   90.00
_cell.angle_beta   90.00
_cell.angle_gamma   90.00
#
_symmetry.space_group_name_H-M   'P 1'
#
loop_
_entity.id
_entity.type
_entity.pdbx_description
1 polymer ?
#
loop_
_entity_poly.entity_id
_entity_poly.type
_entity_poly.pdbx_seq_one_letter_code
_entity_poly.pdbx_strand_id
1 'polypeptide(L)'
;MRWWLVLALVLGSATAFGQDEGADEQVRLSLDRYARLMAAAQRAGGGTVTWGRGAVTVQLPGTVGEAARITVDARLEAFGDGPIEAVLLPADAVLESATVGGRDAALLRVNGAHVALLDDAGPRDVRLQYLVPTATGTDGSPFAMVPLPPLPSATLTASGGADPEVWPGTGGARGGDRVTATVPATSAVLVRWAGVGSGASVQRVDYRLAPDEGGDGVDVTSRFEVLVRGKRAKVRLATADTPLVELKSGSGPLASHVADGWHVAEVTGPGRVVIEARL
;
A
#
# COMPACT_ATOMS: atom_id res chain seq x y z
N MET A 1 18.82 -14.35 77.28
CA MET A 1 17.98 -13.16 77.02
C MET A 1 18.87 -11.93 76.88
N ARG A 2 19.14 -11.52 75.64
CA ARG A 2 19.43 -10.12 75.23
C ARG A 2 19.67 -10.12 73.73
N TRP A 3 18.78 -9.41 73.03
CA TRP A 3 18.85 -9.05 71.63
C TRP A 3 20.01 -8.10 71.36
N TRP A 4 20.65 -8.23 70.19
CA TRP A 4 21.06 -7.08 69.37
C TRP A 4 20.86 -7.44 67.89
N LEU A 5 19.98 -6.68 67.25
CA LEU A 5 19.71 -6.67 65.82
C LEU A 5 20.75 -5.77 65.16
N VAL A 6 21.49 -6.26 64.15
CA VAL A 6 22.27 -5.41 63.25
C VAL A 6 21.49 -5.27 61.95
N LEU A 7 21.03 -4.05 61.72
CA LEU A 7 20.31 -3.59 60.54
C LEU A 7 21.35 -3.38 59.41
N ALA A 8 21.31 -4.22 58.38
CA ALA A 8 22.07 -4.00 57.14
C ALA A 8 21.21 -3.19 56.16
N LEU A 9 21.59 -1.94 55.95
CA LEU A 9 21.04 -1.02 54.96
C LEU A 9 21.53 -1.45 53.56
N VAL A 10 20.68 -2.10 52.77
CA VAL A 10 20.95 -2.36 51.35
C VAL A 10 20.42 -1.18 50.55
N LEU A 11 21.33 -0.35 50.03
CA LEU A 11 21.04 0.64 49.00
C LEU A 11 20.77 -0.09 47.69
N GLY A 12 19.48 -0.27 47.37
CA GLY A 12 19.06 -0.72 46.05
C GLY A 12 19.19 0.41 45.03
N SER A 13 20.07 0.25 44.06
CA SER A 13 20.11 1.06 42.86
C SER A 13 18.84 0.82 42.06
N ALA A 14 17.90 1.76 42.08
CA ALA A 14 16.75 1.75 41.19
C ALA A 14 17.23 2.07 39.77
N THR A 15 17.46 1.05 38.96
CA THR A 15 17.49 1.21 37.50
C THR A 15 16.07 1.53 37.05
N ALA A 16 15.84 2.80 36.70
CA ALA A 16 14.66 3.22 35.97
C ALA A 16 14.64 2.49 34.62
N PHE A 17 13.79 1.47 34.50
CA PHE A 17 13.39 0.96 33.20
C PHE A 17 12.50 2.03 32.57
N GLY A 18 13.07 2.74 31.60
CA GLY A 18 12.26 3.53 30.67
C GLY A 18 11.29 2.58 29.97
N GLN A 19 10.00 2.81 30.20
CA GLN A 19 8.98 2.31 29.29
C GLN A 19 9.15 3.06 27.98
N ASP A 20 9.77 2.38 27.01
CA ASP A 20 9.73 2.78 25.61
C ASP A 20 8.35 2.35 25.08
N GLU A 21 7.36 3.21 25.29
CA GLU A 21 6.03 3.07 24.71
C GLU A 21 6.09 3.39 23.21
N GLY A 22 5.94 2.35 22.40
CA GLY A 22 5.03 2.36 21.26
C GLY A 22 5.37 3.31 20.11
N ALA A 23 6.21 2.84 19.20
CA ALA A 23 5.91 2.99 17.79
C ALA A 23 5.93 1.59 17.18
N ASP A 24 4.77 1.09 16.76
CA ASP A 24 4.68 -0.03 15.85
C ASP A 24 5.55 0.30 14.63
N GLU A 25 6.75 -0.25 14.61
CA GLU A 25 7.64 -0.20 13.46
C GLU A 25 6.97 -1.00 12.35
N GLN A 26 6.07 -0.36 11.61
CA GLN A 26 5.58 -0.86 10.33
C GLN A 26 6.81 -1.02 9.45
N VAL A 27 7.36 -2.23 9.41
CA VAL A 27 8.47 -2.62 8.55
C VAL A 27 7.98 -2.50 7.11
N ARG A 28 8.11 -1.29 6.54
CA ARG A 28 7.82 -1.03 5.13
C ARG A 28 8.91 -1.68 4.30
N LEU A 29 8.63 -2.84 3.71
CA LEU A 29 9.57 -3.49 2.80
C LEU A 29 9.65 -2.66 1.50
N SER A 30 10.85 -2.21 1.13
CA SER A 30 11.03 -1.56 -0.18
C SER A 30 10.85 -2.58 -1.31
N LEU A 31 10.34 -2.14 -2.46
CA LEU A 31 10.15 -3.00 -3.65
C LEU A 31 11.46 -3.69 -4.09
N ASP A 32 12.60 -3.02 -3.97
CA ASP A 32 13.91 -3.60 -4.28
C ASP A 32 14.29 -4.73 -3.33
N ARG A 33 13.86 -4.65 -2.07
CA ARG A 33 14.03 -5.75 -1.11
C ARG A 33 13.13 -6.92 -1.51
N TYR A 34 11.89 -6.67 -1.90
CA TYR A 34 10.98 -7.72 -2.40
C TYR A 34 11.56 -8.45 -3.61
N ALA A 35 11.98 -7.71 -4.65
CA ALA A 35 12.53 -8.30 -5.88
C ALA A 35 13.76 -9.18 -5.61
N ARG A 36 14.64 -8.77 -4.69
CA ARG A 36 15.82 -9.55 -4.29
C ARG A 36 15.44 -10.86 -3.57
N LEU A 37 14.41 -10.85 -2.73
CA LEU A 37 13.93 -12.05 -2.04
C LEU A 37 13.33 -13.06 -3.05
N MET A 38 12.55 -12.57 -4.02
CA MET A 38 12.01 -13.41 -5.10
C MET A 38 13.11 -14.04 -5.96
N ALA A 39 14.11 -13.24 -6.36
CA ALA A 39 15.22 -13.73 -7.16
C ALA A 39 16.14 -14.70 -6.41
N ALA A 40 16.17 -14.66 -5.06
CA ALA A 40 16.93 -15.59 -4.25
C ALA A 40 16.20 -16.93 -4.09
N ALA A 41 14.88 -16.91 -3.87
CA ALA A 41 14.06 -18.11 -3.79
C ALA A 41 14.10 -18.93 -5.09
N GLN A 42 14.20 -18.28 -6.25
CA GLN A 42 14.28 -18.96 -7.55
C GLN A 42 15.63 -19.66 -7.86
N ARG A 43 16.69 -19.43 -7.07
CA ARG A 43 18.05 -19.90 -7.37
C ARG A 43 18.48 -21.19 -6.66
N ALA A 44 17.70 -21.72 -5.71
CA ALA A 44 17.98 -23.01 -5.09
C ALA A 44 17.62 -24.13 -6.10
N GLY A 45 18.58 -25.00 -6.44
CA GLY A 45 18.50 -25.99 -7.53
C GLY A 45 17.51 -27.15 -7.36
N GLY A 46 16.25 -26.86 -7.06
CA GLY A 46 15.10 -27.78 -7.08
C GLY A 46 14.26 -27.60 -8.34
N GLY A 47 13.06 -28.22 -8.35
CA GLY A 47 12.11 -28.01 -9.44
C GLY A 47 11.72 -26.54 -9.62
N THR A 48 11.29 -26.18 -10.82
CA THR A 48 10.93 -24.81 -11.20
C THR A 48 9.41 -24.65 -11.32
N VAL A 49 8.91 -23.44 -11.07
CA VAL A 49 7.49 -23.12 -11.23
C VAL A 49 7.31 -22.01 -12.25
N THR A 50 6.32 -22.16 -13.13
CA THR A 50 5.82 -21.07 -13.98
C THR A 50 4.40 -20.70 -13.57
N TRP A 51 4.06 -19.43 -13.68
CA TRP A 51 2.74 -18.91 -13.34
C TRP A 51 1.96 -18.57 -14.61
N GLY A 52 0.69 -18.97 -14.62
CA GLY A 52 -0.30 -18.50 -15.57
C GLY A 52 -0.88 -17.15 -15.17
N ARG A 53 -1.81 -16.64 -15.99
CA ARG A 53 -2.54 -15.41 -15.66
C ARG A 53 -3.36 -15.60 -14.39
N GLY A 54 -3.47 -14.53 -13.60
CA GLY A 54 -4.31 -14.53 -12.40
C GLY A 54 -5.53 -13.62 -12.50
N ALA A 55 -6.47 -13.82 -11.59
CA ALA A 55 -7.54 -12.91 -11.25
C ALA A 55 -7.32 -12.43 -9.81
N VAL A 56 -7.42 -11.13 -9.59
CA VAL A 56 -7.23 -10.50 -8.28
C VAL A 56 -8.52 -9.76 -7.94
N THR A 57 -9.11 -10.05 -6.78
CA THR A 57 -10.25 -9.31 -6.25
C THR A 57 -9.82 -8.58 -5.00
N VAL A 58 -10.09 -7.28 -4.96
CA VAL A 58 -9.75 -6.38 -3.86
C VAL A 58 -11.04 -5.82 -3.28
N GLN A 59 -11.38 -6.25 -2.07
CA GLN A 59 -12.48 -5.66 -1.32
C GLN A 59 -11.91 -4.53 -0.45
N LEU A 60 -12.20 -3.30 -0.86
CA LEU A 60 -11.81 -2.10 -0.16
C LEU A 60 -12.64 -1.92 1.11
N PRO A 61 -12.04 -1.43 2.19
CA PRO A 61 -12.76 -1.21 3.43
C PRO A 61 -13.72 -0.03 3.30
N GLY A 62 -14.80 -0.09 4.07
CA GLY A 62 -15.76 1.02 4.18
C GLY A 62 -15.25 2.16 5.04
N THR A 63 -14.25 1.92 5.90
CA THR A 63 -13.68 2.94 6.79
C THR A 63 -12.15 3.00 6.67
N VAL A 64 -11.57 4.17 6.98
CA VAL A 64 -10.12 4.37 6.98
C VAL A 64 -9.52 3.67 8.21
N GLY A 65 -8.43 2.92 8.02
CA GLY A 65 -7.75 2.17 9.08
C GLY A 65 -8.11 0.69 9.13
N GLU A 66 -9.17 0.27 8.44
CA GLU A 66 -9.44 -1.14 8.18
C GLU A 66 -8.54 -1.67 7.05
N ALA A 67 -8.25 -2.97 7.08
CA ALA A 67 -7.46 -3.63 6.04
C ALA A 67 -8.32 -3.93 4.80
N ALA A 68 -7.72 -3.83 3.61
CA ALA A 68 -8.33 -4.35 2.39
C ALA A 68 -8.20 -5.87 2.36
N ARG A 69 -9.27 -6.56 1.97
CA ARG A 69 -9.28 -8.03 1.82
C ARG A 69 -9.00 -8.39 0.37
N ILE A 70 -8.00 -9.21 0.15
CA ILE A 70 -7.54 -9.59 -1.18
C ILE A 70 -7.76 -11.07 -1.40
N THR A 71 -8.32 -11.40 -2.56
CA THR A 71 -8.40 -12.77 -3.07
C THR A 71 -7.63 -12.85 -4.37
N VAL A 72 -6.73 -13.82 -4.48
CA VAL A 72 -5.98 -14.11 -5.71
C VAL A 72 -6.33 -15.51 -6.16
N ASP A 73 -6.79 -15.64 -7.39
CA ASP A 73 -6.99 -16.91 -8.09
C ASP A 73 -5.98 -16.98 -9.25
N ALA A 74 -5.16 -18.02 -9.28
CA ALA A 74 -4.16 -18.19 -10.32
C ALA A 74 -3.91 -19.67 -10.62
N ARG A 75 -3.20 -19.95 -11.70
CA ARG A 75 -2.70 -21.28 -12.01
C ARG A 75 -1.18 -21.25 -12.03
N LEU A 76 -0.55 -22.26 -11.45
CA LEU A 76 0.88 -22.49 -11.61
C LEU A 76 1.12 -23.86 -12.26
N GLU A 77 2.30 -24.03 -12.86
CA GLU A 77 2.78 -25.30 -13.37
C GLU A 77 4.17 -25.57 -12.82
N ALA A 78 4.31 -26.70 -12.15
CA ALA A 78 5.55 -27.13 -11.52
C ALA A 78 6.29 -28.14 -12.42
N PHE A 79 7.60 -28.04 -12.49
CA PHE A 79 8.46 -28.87 -13.33
C PHE A 79 9.68 -29.37 -12.56
N GLY A 80 10.15 -30.57 -12.90
CA GLY A 80 11.33 -31.19 -12.31
C GLY A 80 10.98 -32.30 -11.31
N ASP A 81 12.03 -32.96 -10.83
CA ASP A 81 11.93 -34.04 -9.86
C ASP A 81 12.26 -33.53 -8.45
N GLY A 82 11.58 -34.08 -7.44
CA GLY A 82 11.80 -33.74 -6.04
C GLY A 82 10.94 -32.56 -5.53
N PRO A 83 11.23 -32.06 -4.32
CA PRO A 83 10.45 -30.99 -3.71
C PRO A 83 10.59 -29.68 -4.50
N ILE A 84 9.46 -29.04 -4.76
CA ILE A 84 9.37 -27.81 -5.55
C ILE A 84 8.88 -26.67 -4.65
N GLU A 85 9.63 -25.58 -4.61
CA GLU A 85 9.28 -24.38 -3.84
C GLU A 85 8.51 -23.38 -4.70
N ALA A 86 7.22 -23.21 -4.41
CA ALA A 86 6.35 -22.23 -5.07
C ALA A 86 6.21 -20.98 -4.20
N VAL A 87 6.84 -19.89 -4.62
CA VAL A 87 6.72 -18.60 -3.93
C VAL A 87 5.37 -17.96 -4.20
N LEU A 88 4.60 -17.69 -3.15
CA LEU A 88 3.22 -17.22 -3.27
C LEU A 88 3.12 -15.71 -3.06
N LEU A 89 3.60 -15.21 -1.92
CA LEU A 89 3.47 -13.82 -1.49
C LEU A 89 4.65 -13.44 -0.59
N PRO A 90 4.97 -12.15 -0.44
CA PRO A 90 5.86 -11.72 0.63
C PRO A 90 5.24 -12.00 2.01
N ALA A 91 6.09 -12.24 3.01
CA ALA A 91 5.70 -12.73 4.34
C ALA A 91 5.08 -11.64 5.25
N ASP A 92 5.11 -10.38 4.81
CA ASP A 92 4.44 -9.24 5.44
C ASP A 92 2.94 -9.20 5.13
N ALA A 93 2.49 -9.90 4.07
CA ALA A 93 1.08 -10.13 3.84
C ALA A 93 0.48 -10.98 4.97
N VAL A 94 -0.59 -10.48 5.59
CA VAL A 94 -1.34 -11.19 6.63
C VAL A 94 -2.24 -12.22 5.96
N LEU A 95 -1.68 -13.41 5.73
CA LEU A 95 -2.38 -14.48 5.04
C LEU A 95 -3.46 -15.11 5.93
N GLU A 96 -4.69 -15.17 5.40
CA GLU A 96 -5.82 -15.81 6.06
C GLU A 96 -6.00 -17.26 5.60
N SER A 97 -5.84 -17.52 4.30
CA SER A 97 -5.86 -18.87 3.74
C SER A 97 -5.05 -18.96 2.45
N ALA A 98 -4.53 -20.16 2.17
CA ALA A 98 -3.92 -20.51 0.90
C ALA A 98 -4.27 -21.94 0.54
N THR A 99 -4.73 -22.15 -0.69
CA THR A 99 -4.93 -23.47 -1.26
C THR A 99 -4.11 -23.66 -2.52
N VAL A 100 -3.57 -24.86 -2.70
CA VAL A 100 -2.82 -25.27 -3.89
C VAL A 100 -3.34 -26.64 -4.32
N GLY A 101 -3.75 -26.76 -5.59
CA GLY A 101 -4.41 -27.97 -6.09
C GLY A 101 -5.72 -28.29 -5.38
N GLY A 102 -6.43 -27.27 -4.89
CA GLY A 102 -7.71 -27.42 -4.18
C GLY A 102 -7.62 -27.91 -2.74
N ARG A 103 -6.41 -28.00 -2.16
CA ARG A 103 -6.18 -28.37 -0.75
C ARG A 103 -5.49 -27.24 -0.01
N ASP A 104 -5.73 -27.15 1.30
CA ASP A 104 -5.01 -26.22 2.15
C ASP A 104 -3.50 -26.47 2.05
N ALA A 105 -2.76 -25.40 1.76
CA ALA A 105 -1.32 -25.48 1.55
C ALA A 105 -0.59 -25.33 2.90
N ALA A 106 0.34 -26.25 3.18
CA ALA A 106 1.32 -26.04 4.23
C ALA A 106 2.35 -25.02 3.73
N LEU A 107 2.47 -23.90 4.44
CA LEU A 107 3.35 -22.80 4.04
C LEU A 107 4.57 -22.70 4.93
N LEU A 108 5.72 -22.50 4.31
CA LEU A 108 6.96 -22.14 4.96
C LEU A 108 7.21 -20.64 4.79
N ARG A 109 7.87 -20.04 5.78
CA ARG A 109 8.45 -18.70 5.63
C ARG A 109 9.92 -18.86 5.29
N VAL A 110 10.26 -18.63 4.02
CA VAL A 110 11.64 -18.72 3.53
C VAL A 110 12.01 -17.37 2.94
N ASN A 111 13.12 -16.80 3.42
CA ASN A 111 13.62 -15.50 2.93
C ASN A 111 12.55 -14.40 2.88
N GLY A 112 11.70 -14.31 3.91
CA GLY A 112 10.66 -13.28 3.96
C GLY A 112 9.54 -13.44 2.92
N ALA A 113 9.33 -14.66 2.40
CA ALA A 113 8.21 -15.02 1.53
C ALA A 113 7.43 -16.20 2.10
N HIS A 114 6.13 -16.25 1.82
CA HIS A 114 5.29 -17.44 1.97
C HIS A 114 5.54 -18.37 0.79
N VAL A 115 6.02 -19.58 1.08
CA VAL A 115 6.38 -20.60 0.09
C VAL A 115 5.55 -21.85 0.34
N ALA A 116 4.91 -22.36 -0.70
CA ALA A 116 4.30 -23.68 -0.69
C ALA A 116 5.32 -24.71 -1.18
N LEU A 117 5.39 -25.86 -0.49
CA LEU A 117 6.12 -27.03 -0.97
C LEU A 117 5.18 -27.90 -1.81
N LEU A 118 5.63 -28.27 -3.00
CA LEU A 118 4.93 -29.20 -3.88
C LEU A 118 5.75 -30.49 -3.97
N ASP A 119 5.07 -31.63 -3.90
CA ASP A 119 5.71 -32.96 -3.87
C ASP A 119 5.94 -33.54 -5.28
N ASP A 120 5.31 -32.96 -6.29
CA ASP A 120 5.27 -33.46 -7.66
C ASP A 120 5.11 -32.33 -8.69
N ALA A 121 5.52 -32.62 -9.92
CA ALA A 121 5.33 -31.76 -11.08
C ALA A 121 3.86 -31.75 -11.55
N GLY A 122 3.50 -30.70 -12.30
CA GLY A 122 2.22 -30.58 -12.97
C GLY A 122 1.45 -29.30 -12.63
N PRO A 123 0.26 -29.13 -13.24
CA PRO A 123 -0.55 -27.94 -13.05
C PRO A 123 -1.27 -27.94 -11.71
N ARG A 124 -1.32 -26.78 -11.05
CA ARG A 124 -2.05 -26.56 -9.80
C ARG A 124 -2.81 -25.24 -9.87
N ASP A 125 -4.07 -25.28 -9.44
CA ASP A 125 -4.82 -24.06 -9.14
C ASP A 125 -4.41 -23.54 -7.77
N VAL A 126 -4.23 -22.23 -7.65
CA VAL A 126 -3.82 -21.54 -6.44
C VAL A 126 -4.89 -20.52 -6.08
N ARG A 127 -5.35 -20.55 -4.82
CA ARG A 127 -6.18 -19.50 -4.25
C ARG A 127 -5.57 -18.98 -2.97
N LEU A 128 -5.39 -17.66 -2.89
CA LEU A 128 -4.86 -16.96 -1.72
C LEU A 128 -5.91 -15.99 -1.20
N GLN A 129 -6.06 -15.91 0.11
CA GLN A 129 -6.81 -14.85 0.78
C GLN A 129 -5.94 -14.22 1.86
N TYR A 130 -5.83 -12.89 1.84
CA TYR A 130 -5.00 -12.16 2.79
C TYR A 130 -5.52 -10.74 3.00
N LEU A 131 -5.04 -10.12 4.07
CA LEU A 131 -5.33 -8.75 4.43
C LEU A 131 -4.12 -7.86 4.13
N VAL A 132 -4.40 -6.66 3.62
CA VAL A 132 -3.41 -5.62 3.35
C VAL A 132 -3.79 -4.38 4.17
N PRO A 133 -2.90 -3.88 5.03
CA PRO A 133 -3.17 -2.65 5.77
C PRO A 133 -3.35 -1.48 4.80
N THR A 134 -4.30 -0.61 5.11
CA THR A 134 -4.50 0.62 4.34
C THR A 134 -3.69 1.76 4.93
N ALA A 135 -3.26 2.66 4.06
CA ALA A 135 -2.56 3.87 4.42
C ALA A 135 -3.28 5.08 3.82
N THR A 136 -2.95 6.26 4.30
CA THR A 136 -3.48 7.52 3.75
C THR A 136 -2.39 8.21 2.95
N GLY A 137 -2.70 8.55 1.71
CA GLY A 137 -1.83 9.31 0.83
C GLY A 137 -1.67 10.75 1.32
N THR A 138 -0.72 11.48 0.74
CA THR A 138 -0.49 12.89 1.06
C THR A 138 -1.73 13.74 0.78
N ASP A 139 -2.45 13.45 -0.30
CA ASP A 139 -3.73 14.10 -0.60
C ASP A 139 -4.91 13.64 0.28
N GLY A 140 -4.67 12.84 1.31
CA GLY A 140 -5.68 12.32 2.22
C GLY A 140 -6.49 11.14 1.68
N SER A 141 -6.23 10.68 0.46
CA SER A 141 -6.95 9.54 -0.11
C SER A 141 -6.42 8.23 0.47
N PRO A 142 -7.28 7.31 0.89
CA PRO A 142 -6.85 6.00 1.32
C PRO A 142 -6.30 5.19 0.13
N PHE A 143 -5.28 4.37 0.42
CA PHE A 143 -4.70 3.45 -0.53
C PHE A 143 -4.26 2.15 0.14
N ALA A 144 -4.11 1.10 -0.66
CA ALA A 144 -3.55 -0.20 -0.28
C ALA A 144 -2.47 -0.59 -1.29
N MET A 145 -1.31 -1.02 -0.78
CA MET A 145 -0.27 -1.66 -1.61
C MET A 145 -0.51 -3.16 -1.62
N VAL A 146 -1.10 -3.67 -2.68
CA VAL A 146 -1.50 -5.07 -2.81
C VAL A 146 -0.34 -5.87 -3.41
N PRO A 147 0.37 -6.70 -2.62
CA PRO A 147 1.43 -7.57 -3.16
C PRO A 147 0.83 -8.66 -4.04
N LEU A 148 1.50 -9.02 -5.13
CA LEU A 148 1.03 -10.06 -6.04
C LEU A 148 2.04 -11.22 -6.11
N PRO A 149 1.57 -12.47 -6.35
CA PRO A 149 2.45 -13.54 -6.80
C PRO A 149 3.14 -13.15 -8.11
N PRO A 150 4.19 -13.88 -8.54
CA PRO A 150 4.92 -13.59 -9.78
C PRO A 150 4.12 -13.95 -11.04
N LEU A 151 2.95 -13.35 -11.19
CA LEU A 151 2.03 -13.53 -12.31
C LEU A 151 2.56 -12.78 -13.54
N PRO A 152 2.53 -13.38 -14.74
CA PRO A 152 2.89 -12.68 -15.98
C PRO A 152 1.89 -11.56 -16.34
N SER A 153 0.65 -11.65 -15.87
CA SER A 153 -0.39 -10.62 -15.95
C SER A 153 -1.57 -10.99 -15.06
N ALA A 154 -2.35 -10.02 -14.62
CA ALA A 154 -3.58 -10.28 -13.86
C ALA A 154 -4.74 -9.38 -14.29
N THR A 155 -5.97 -9.89 -14.20
CA THR A 155 -7.17 -9.05 -14.19
C THR A 155 -7.49 -8.71 -12.74
N LEU A 156 -7.42 -7.43 -12.39
CA LEU A 156 -7.76 -6.95 -11.05
C LEU A 156 -9.13 -6.32 -11.04
N THR A 157 -9.96 -6.69 -10.07
CA THR A 157 -11.22 -6.03 -9.73
C THR A 157 -11.13 -5.46 -8.32
N ALA A 158 -11.29 -4.16 -8.13
CA ALA A 158 -11.44 -3.54 -6.83
C ALA A 158 -12.88 -3.02 -6.63
N SER A 159 -13.46 -3.24 -5.45
CA SER A 159 -14.82 -2.82 -5.10
C SER A 159 -14.95 -2.37 -3.65
N GLY A 160 -15.96 -1.55 -3.35
CA GLY A 160 -16.33 -1.14 -1.98
C GLY A 160 -15.81 0.23 -1.55
N GLY A 161 -14.91 0.83 -2.32
CA GLY A 161 -14.47 2.22 -2.16
C GLY A 161 -15.10 3.11 -3.23
N ALA A 162 -15.24 4.41 -2.96
CA ALA A 162 -15.73 5.34 -3.97
C ALA A 162 -14.63 5.62 -5.02
N ASP A 163 -14.94 5.50 -6.29
CA ASP A 163 -14.02 5.77 -7.40
C ASP A 163 -12.65 5.07 -7.29
N PRO A 164 -12.62 3.73 -7.17
CA PRO A 164 -11.36 3.03 -7.02
C PRO A 164 -10.51 3.15 -8.29
N GLU A 165 -9.21 3.27 -8.08
CA GLU A 165 -8.17 3.36 -9.10
C GLU A 165 -7.07 2.34 -8.81
N VAL A 166 -6.45 1.83 -9.88
CA VAL A 166 -5.46 0.75 -9.83
C VAL A 166 -4.23 1.16 -10.63
N TRP A 167 -3.05 1.02 -10.03
CA TRP A 167 -1.77 1.31 -10.68
C TRP A 167 -0.69 0.26 -10.33
N PRO A 168 0.12 -0.22 -11.30
CA PRO A 168 -0.06 -0.04 -12.73
C PRO A 168 -1.31 -0.81 -13.20
N GLY A 169 -2.18 -0.13 -13.94
CA GLY A 169 -3.38 -0.73 -14.51
C GLY A 169 -3.63 -0.11 -15.88
N THR A 170 -3.98 -0.94 -16.85
CA THR A 170 -4.37 -0.49 -18.19
C THR A 170 -5.77 -0.96 -18.52
N GLY A 171 -6.56 -0.05 -19.10
CA GLY A 171 -7.92 -0.31 -19.55
C GLY A 171 -8.88 -0.74 -18.43
N GLY A 172 -10.11 -1.01 -18.86
CA GLY A 172 -11.13 -1.67 -18.05
C GLY A 172 -12.29 -0.79 -17.61
N ALA A 173 -13.35 -1.46 -17.16
CA ALA A 173 -14.61 -0.82 -16.82
C ALA A 173 -14.51 -0.14 -15.46
N ARG A 174 -14.93 1.13 -15.39
CA ARG A 174 -15.12 1.87 -14.14
C ARG A 174 -16.62 2.03 -13.90
N GLY A 175 -17.06 1.60 -12.72
CA GLY A 175 -18.35 1.89 -12.10
C GLY A 175 -18.12 2.65 -10.80
N GLY A 176 -19.10 3.41 -10.31
CA GLY A 176 -18.91 4.37 -9.21
C GLY A 176 -18.17 3.84 -7.97
N ASP A 177 -18.34 2.57 -7.64
CA ASP A 177 -17.72 1.87 -6.50
C ASP A 177 -16.86 0.66 -6.91
N ARG A 178 -16.58 0.51 -8.21
CA ARG A 178 -15.90 -0.66 -8.78
C ARG A 178 -14.99 -0.30 -9.94
N VAL A 179 -13.79 -0.85 -9.95
CA VAL A 179 -12.88 -0.76 -11.10
C VAL A 179 -12.39 -2.15 -11.47
N THR A 180 -12.40 -2.45 -12.75
CA THR A 180 -11.68 -3.59 -13.31
C THR A 180 -10.54 -3.07 -14.16
N ALA A 181 -9.34 -3.62 -14.03
CA ALA A 181 -8.16 -3.24 -14.80
C ALA A 181 -7.28 -4.45 -15.13
N THR A 182 -6.56 -4.39 -16.24
CA THR A 182 -5.50 -5.36 -16.55
C THR A 182 -4.17 -4.86 -16.02
N VAL A 183 -3.52 -5.67 -15.21
CA VAL A 183 -2.25 -5.39 -14.53
C VAL A 183 -1.13 -6.19 -15.21
N PRO A 184 0.02 -5.56 -15.55
CA PRO A 184 1.17 -6.26 -16.13
C PRO A 184 1.89 -7.15 -15.10
N ALA A 185 2.94 -7.84 -15.51
CA ALA A 185 3.84 -8.54 -14.59
C ALA A 185 4.46 -7.54 -13.60
N THR A 186 3.99 -7.53 -12.37
CA THR A 186 4.44 -6.65 -11.29
C THR A 186 4.41 -7.39 -9.96
N SER A 187 5.27 -6.98 -9.04
CA SER A 187 5.32 -7.47 -7.67
C SER A 187 4.18 -6.98 -6.80
N ALA A 188 3.62 -5.82 -7.13
CA ALA A 188 2.57 -5.16 -6.35
C ALA A 188 1.78 -4.18 -7.21
N VAL A 189 0.58 -3.86 -6.74
CA VAL A 189 -0.27 -2.81 -7.29
C VAL A 189 -0.73 -1.86 -6.19
N LEU A 190 -0.73 -0.57 -6.48
CA LEU A 190 -1.40 0.44 -5.69
C LEU A 190 -2.88 0.44 -6.05
N VAL A 191 -3.75 0.20 -5.08
CA VAL A 191 -5.19 0.45 -5.20
C VAL A 191 -5.52 1.65 -4.33
N ARG A 192 -6.10 2.67 -4.93
CA ARG A 192 -6.46 3.93 -4.27
C ARG A 192 -7.93 4.22 -4.49
N TRP A 193 -8.59 4.88 -3.55
CA TRP A 193 -10.00 5.27 -3.70
C TRP A 193 -10.26 6.62 -3.05
N ALA A 194 -11.38 7.25 -3.40
CA ALA A 194 -11.85 8.45 -2.73
C ALA A 194 -12.29 8.07 -1.30
N GLY A 195 -11.81 8.81 -0.31
CA GLY A 195 -12.24 8.64 1.09
C GLY A 195 -13.74 8.90 1.22
N VAL A 196 -14.40 8.20 2.15
CA VAL A 196 -15.83 8.41 2.44
C VAL A 196 -16.07 9.88 2.79
N GLY A 197 -16.97 10.56 2.05
CA GLY A 197 -17.31 11.97 2.29
C GLY A 197 -16.37 13.00 1.64
N SER A 198 -15.33 12.57 0.92
CA SER A 198 -14.55 13.48 0.08
C SER A 198 -15.34 13.82 -1.18
N GLY A 199 -16.00 14.98 -1.20
CA GLY A 199 -16.75 15.47 -2.38
C GLY A 199 -15.87 15.69 -3.64
N ALA A 200 -14.59 15.33 -3.60
CA ALA A 200 -13.65 15.31 -4.71
C ALA A 200 -12.63 14.17 -4.59
N SER A 201 -12.11 13.74 -5.74
CA SER A 201 -10.95 12.86 -5.86
C SER A 201 -9.81 13.59 -6.59
N VAL A 202 -8.58 13.52 -6.05
CA VAL A 202 -7.38 13.97 -6.76
C VAL A 202 -7.02 12.89 -7.78
N GLN A 203 -7.04 13.24 -9.06
CA GLN A 203 -6.81 12.33 -10.19
C GLN A 203 -5.35 12.29 -10.60
N ARG A 204 -4.63 13.41 -10.50
CA ARG A 204 -3.24 13.53 -10.92
C ARG A 204 -2.52 14.60 -10.12
N VAL A 205 -1.26 14.35 -9.80
CA VAL A 205 -0.34 15.36 -9.25
C VAL A 205 0.94 15.34 -10.07
N ASP A 206 1.22 16.45 -10.74
CA ASP A 206 2.51 16.67 -11.42
C ASP A 206 3.37 17.58 -10.56
N TYR A 207 4.65 17.23 -10.39
CA TYR A 207 5.62 18.06 -9.69
C TYR A 207 6.63 18.63 -10.67
N ARG A 208 6.93 19.91 -10.54
CA ARG A 208 8.03 20.60 -11.22
C ARG A 208 8.96 21.16 -10.18
N LEU A 209 10.22 20.77 -10.28
CA LEU A 209 11.31 21.25 -9.43
C LEU A 209 12.13 22.25 -10.24
N ALA A 210 12.41 23.41 -9.68
CA ALA A 210 13.35 24.39 -10.23
C ALA A 210 14.27 24.88 -9.11
N PRO A 211 15.58 25.09 -9.35
CA PRO A 211 16.40 25.82 -8.40
C PRO A 211 15.75 27.17 -8.10
N ASP A 212 15.74 27.58 -6.84
CA ASP A 212 15.29 28.92 -6.49
C ASP A 212 16.22 29.99 -7.09
N GLU A 213 15.77 31.23 -7.18
CA GLU A 213 16.56 32.33 -7.78
C GLU A 213 17.87 32.60 -7.02
N GLY A 214 17.96 32.20 -5.75
CA GLY A 214 19.16 32.31 -4.91
C GLY A 214 20.18 31.19 -5.10
N GLY A 215 19.77 30.05 -5.66
CA GLY A 215 20.58 28.83 -5.74
C GLY A 215 20.74 28.09 -4.40
N ASP A 216 20.03 28.52 -3.36
CA ASP A 216 20.10 27.99 -2.00
C ASP A 216 19.03 26.89 -1.76
N GLY A 217 18.12 26.70 -2.72
CA GLY A 217 16.98 25.80 -2.57
C GLY A 217 16.35 25.36 -3.89
N VAL A 218 15.17 24.75 -3.76
CA VAL A 218 14.36 24.26 -4.87
C VAL A 218 12.94 24.76 -4.70
N ASP A 219 12.46 25.56 -5.65
CA ASP A 219 11.06 25.88 -5.82
C ASP A 219 10.30 24.64 -6.30
N VAL A 220 9.28 24.23 -5.56
CA VAL A 220 8.43 23.10 -5.93
C VAL A 220 7.07 23.61 -6.39
N THR A 221 6.77 23.46 -7.67
CA THR A 221 5.42 23.71 -8.19
C THR A 221 4.70 22.38 -8.37
N SER A 222 3.59 22.23 -7.65
CA SER A 222 2.72 21.06 -7.71
C SER A 222 1.43 21.42 -8.46
N ARG A 223 1.06 20.62 -9.46
CA ARG A 223 -0.17 20.77 -10.23
C ARG A 223 -1.09 19.59 -9.93
N PHE A 224 -2.18 19.87 -9.22
CA PHE A 224 -3.20 18.91 -8.84
C PHE A 224 -4.36 18.99 -9.84
N GLU A 225 -4.69 17.86 -10.45
CA GLU A 225 -5.95 17.69 -11.18
C GLU A 225 -6.96 17.01 -10.27
N VAL A 226 -8.04 17.72 -9.96
CA VAL A 226 -9.04 17.30 -8.99
C VAL A 226 -10.39 17.16 -9.70
N LEU A 227 -11.06 16.03 -9.52
CA LEU A 227 -12.44 15.84 -9.95
C LEU A 227 -13.38 16.11 -8.78
N VAL A 228 -14.11 17.22 -8.84
CA VAL A 228 -15.12 17.60 -7.84
C VAL A 228 -16.47 17.05 -8.26
N ARG A 229 -17.13 16.31 -7.39
CA ARG A 229 -18.44 15.68 -7.66
C ARG A 229 -19.59 16.42 -6.97
N GLY A 230 -19.30 17.15 -5.90
CA GLY A 230 -20.28 17.91 -5.13
C GLY A 230 -20.30 19.41 -5.46
N LYS A 231 -21.09 20.16 -4.67
CA LYS A 231 -21.04 21.64 -4.71
C LYS A 231 -19.72 22.19 -4.18
N ARG A 232 -19.06 21.43 -3.30
CA ARG A 232 -17.84 21.79 -2.58
C ARG A 232 -17.01 20.54 -2.34
N ALA A 233 -15.70 20.69 -2.31
CA ALA A 233 -14.79 19.68 -1.82
C ALA A 233 -13.57 20.32 -1.16
N LYS A 234 -12.98 19.57 -0.23
CA LYS A 234 -11.73 19.93 0.43
C LYS A 234 -10.59 19.11 -0.20
N VAL A 235 -9.51 19.79 -0.57
CA VAL A 235 -8.33 19.19 -1.20
C VAL A 235 -7.13 19.44 -0.30
N ARG A 236 -6.48 18.37 0.15
CA ARG A 236 -5.20 18.45 0.86
C ARG A 236 -4.08 18.60 -0.16
N LEU A 237 -3.20 19.58 0.05
CA LEU A 237 -2.20 20.01 -0.93
C LEU A 237 -0.78 19.69 -0.48
N ALA A 238 -0.43 20.11 0.74
CA ALA A 238 0.88 19.90 1.36
C ALA A 238 0.73 19.79 2.87
N THR A 239 1.70 19.20 3.55
CA THR A 239 1.74 19.15 5.01
C THR A 239 1.98 20.55 5.58
N ALA A 240 1.51 20.82 6.80
CA ALA A 240 1.53 22.15 7.42
C ALA A 240 2.95 22.67 7.74
N ASP A 241 3.95 21.80 7.74
CA ASP A 241 5.37 22.14 7.87
C ASP A 241 6.01 22.57 6.53
N THR A 242 5.33 22.32 5.40
CA THR A 242 5.75 22.79 4.08
C THR A 242 5.13 24.15 3.81
N PRO A 243 5.92 25.24 3.68
CA PRO A 243 5.37 26.57 3.44
C PRO A 243 4.62 26.61 2.10
N LEU A 244 3.33 26.97 2.13
CA LEU A 244 2.55 27.19 0.91
C LEU A 244 2.66 28.66 0.49
N VAL A 245 3.51 28.95 -0.49
CA VAL A 245 3.83 30.30 -0.96
C VAL A 245 2.73 30.87 -1.83
N GLU A 246 2.22 30.07 -2.77
CA GLU A 246 1.18 30.49 -3.69
C GLU A 246 0.20 29.36 -3.98
N LEU A 247 -1.08 29.69 -4.12
CA LEU A 247 -2.11 28.74 -4.50
C LEU A 247 -3.09 29.36 -5.49
N LYS A 248 -3.30 28.68 -6.62
CA LYS A 248 -4.18 29.13 -7.71
C LYS A 248 -5.12 28.03 -8.18
N SER A 249 -6.28 28.45 -8.69
CA SER A 249 -7.20 27.60 -9.45
C SER A 249 -7.61 28.34 -10.73
N GLY A 250 -7.24 27.78 -11.89
CA GLY A 250 -7.34 28.51 -13.16
C GLY A 250 -6.48 29.78 -13.14
N SER A 251 -7.08 30.94 -13.42
CA SER A 251 -6.39 32.24 -13.41
C SER A 251 -6.47 32.98 -12.07
N GLY A 252 -7.22 32.46 -11.10
CA GLY A 252 -7.49 33.14 -9.83
C GLY A 252 -6.72 32.56 -8.65
N PRO A 253 -6.44 33.37 -7.60
CA PRO A 253 -5.92 32.86 -6.35
C PRO A 253 -6.96 31.95 -5.68
N LEU A 254 -6.49 30.91 -5.00
CA LEU A 254 -7.32 29.98 -4.24
C LEU A 254 -6.92 30.07 -2.75
N ALA A 255 -7.91 30.22 -1.88
CA ALA A 255 -7.66 30.26 -0.45
C ALA A 255 -7.34 28.86 0.09
N SER A 256 -6.43 28.79 1.05
CA SER A 256 -6.18 27.61 1.86
C SER A 256 -6.19 27.94 3.36
N HIS A 257 -6.36 26.92 4.18
CA HIS A 257 -6.17 26.97 5.63
C HIS A 257 -5.48 25.69 6.09
N VAL A 258 -4.86 25.71 7.27
CA VAL A 258 -4.30 24.50 7.86
C VAL A 258 -5.39 23.77 8.64
N ALA A 259 -5.61 22.49 8.32
CA ALA A 259 -6.50 21.59 9.04
C ALA A 259 -5.89 20.19 9.10
N ASP A 260 -5.92 19.56 10.27
CA ASP A 260 -5.37 18.22 10.52
C ASP A 260 -3.89 18.06 10.10
N GLY A 261 -3.09 19.13 10.21
CA GLY A 261 -1.68 19.12 9.80
C GLY A 261 -1.46 19.24 8.28
N TRP A 262 -2.48 19.65 7.51
CA TRP A 262 -2.40 19.86 6.06
C TRP A 262 -2.85 21.26 5.65
N HIS A 263 -2.23 21.82 4.62
CA HIS A 263 -2.81 22.88 3.82
C HIS A 263 -4.00 22.33 3.02
N VAL A 264 -5.19 22.82 3.34
CA VAL A 264 -6.46 22.42 2.74
C VAL A 264 -7.07 23.59 1.97
N ALA A 265 -7.38 23.34 0.70
CA ALA A 265 -8.13 24.27 -0.14
C ALA A 265 -9.57 23.79 -0.35
N GLU A 266 -10.52 24.72 -0.34
CA GLU A 266 -11.92 24.43 -0.67
C GLU A 266 -12.17 24.79 -2.14
N VAL A 267 -12.55 23.81 -2.94
CA VAL A 267 -12.95 24.00 -4.34
C VAL A 267 -14.47 23.89 -4.46
N THR A 268 -15.07 24.81 -5.21
CA THR A 268 -16.52 24.88 -5.41
C THR A 268 -16.92 24.52 -6.83
N GLY A 269 -18.06 23.86 -6.97
CA GLY A 269 -18.64 23.47 -8.25
C GLY A 269 -18.20 22.06 -8.70
N PRO A 270 -19.10 21.30 -9.33
CA PRO A 270 -18.73 20.01 -9.90
C PRO A 270 -17.86 20.19 -11.15
N GLY A 271 -17.01 19.21 -11.42
CA GLY A 271 -16.17 19.16 -12.62
C GLY A 271 -14.68 19.02 -12.30
N ARG A 272 -13.88 19.06 -13.35
CA ARG A 272 -12.42 19.03 -13.26
C ARG A 272 -11.90 20.41 -12.86
N VAL A 273 -11.14 20.46 -11.79
CA VAL A 273 -10.44 21.65 -11.28
C VAL A 273 -8.95 21.38 -11.31
N VAL A 274 -8.18 22.35 -11.79
CA VAL A 274 -6.72 22.31 -11.72
C VAL A 274 -6.28 23.29 -10.65
N ILE A 275 -5.55 22.79 -9.66
CA ILE A 275 -4.96 23.58 -8.60
C ILE A 275 -3.45 23.60 -8.81
N GLU A 276 -2.86 24.79 -8.79
CA GLU A 276 -1.40 24.96 -8.83
C GLU A 276 -0.95 25.51 -7.48
N ALA A 277 -0.03 24.80 -6.83
CA ALA A 277 0.55 25.17 -5.54
C ALA A 277 2.06 25.37 -5.71
N ARG A 278 2.57 26.51 -5.25
CA ARG A 278 4.01 26.74 -5.10
C ARG A 278 4.37 26.57 -3.62
N LEU A 279 5.28 25.65 -3.37
CA LEU A 279 5.83 25.30 -2.06
C LEU A 279 7.27 25.80 -1.97
#